data_AF-A0A7K5JA02-F1
#
_entry.id   AF-A0A7K5JA02-F1
#
_cell.length_a   1.000
_cell.length_b   1.000
_cell.length_c   1.000
_cell.angle_alpha   90.00
_cell.angle_beta   90.00
_cell.angle_gamma   90.00
#
_symmetry.space_group_name_H-M   'P 1'
#
loop_
_entity.id
_entity.type
_entity.pdbx_description
1 polymer ?
#
loop_
_entity_poly.entity_id
_entity_poly.type
_entity_poly.pdbx_seq_one_letter_code
_entity_poly.pdbx_strand_id
1 'polypeptide(L)'
;MMPVATVMPDDTPMFDPRILQELDWSENTTTFSPAISPLDPGDGLVLRPLCTADLNRGFFKVLGQLTETGVVSPEQFIKTFEHMKRSGDYYVTVVEDTNLGQIVATATLVIEHKFTHSCAKRGRIEDVVVSGECRGKQLGKLLTSTLTLLSKRLNCYKITLECLPKNVDFYKKFGYLVSDENYMFQRFFN
;
A
#
# COMPACT_ATOMS: atom_id res chain seq x y z
N MET A 1 -15.51 31.55 19.80
CA MET A 1 -14.95 30.61 18.81
C MET A 1 -13.74 29.96 19.45
N MET A 2 -13.79 28.66 19.75
CA MET A 2 -12.59 27.92 20.17
C MET A 2 -11.63 27.87 18.98
N PRO A 3 -10.30 28.00 19.18
CA PRO A 3 -9.35 27.81 18.10
C PRO A 3 -9.54 26.38 17.57
N VAL A 4 -9.74 26.23 16.26
CA VAL A 4 -9.63 24.92 15.61
C VAL A 4 -8.19 24.49 15.85
N ALA A 5 -7.97 23.43 16.64
CA ALA A 5 -6.64 22.90 16.87
C ALA A 5 -6.02 22.58 15.50
N THR A 6 -4.92 23.25 15.17
CA THR A 6 -4.14 22.95 13.97
C THR A 6 -3.59 21.55 14.14
N VAL A 7 -4.18 20.56 13.45
CA VAL A 7 -3.70 19.17 13.50
C VAL A 7 -2.34 19.15 12.80
N MET A 8 -1.29 18.95 13.58
CA MET A 8 0.08 18.86 13.08
C MET A 8 0.36 17.41 12.63
N PRO A 9 1.10 17.20 11.53
CA PRO A 9 1.58 15.88 11.15
C PRO A 9 2.39 15.20 12.27
N ASP A 10 2.15 13.92 12.49
CA ASP A 10 2.81 13.09 13.49
C ASP A 10 3.11 11.67 12.97
N ASP A 11 3.81 10.89 13.79
CA ASP A 11 4.23 9.52 13.47
C ASP A 11 3.20 8.45 13.82
N THR A 12 1.95 8.83 14.13
CA THR A 12 0.91 7.85 14.45
C THR A 12 0.56 7.05 13.19
N PRO A 13 0.73 5.70 13.20
CA PRO A 13 0.50 4.90 12.01
C PRO A 13 -1.00 4.81 11.66
N MET A 14 -1.29 4.56 10.39
CA MET A 14 -2.67 4.34 9.88
C MET A 14 -3.30 3.08 10.47
N PHE A 15 -2.52 2.02 10.67
CA PHE A 15 -2.95 0.75 11.25
C PHE A 15 -1.83 0.18 12.13
N ASP A 16 -2.12 -0.88 12.90
CA ASP A 16 -1.12 -1.50 13.79
C ASP A 16 0.06 -2.07 12.99
N PRO A 17 1.30 -1.57 13.14
CA PRO A 17 2.46 -2.03 12.39
C PRO A 17 2.77 -3.52 12.60
N ARG A 18 2.40 -4.08 13.76
CA ARG A 18 2.67 -5.49 14.09
C ARG A 18 1.99 -6.45 13.12
N ILE A 19 0.89 -6.04 12.49
CA ILE A 19 0.17 -6.90 11.55
C ILE A 19 1.00 -7.28 10.32
N LEU A 20 1.99 -6.45 9.95
CA LEU A 20 2.94 -6.72 8.86
C LEU A 20 4.07 -7.67 9.30
N GLN A 21 4.48 -7.55 10.57
CA GLN A 21 5.58 -8.30 11.16
C GLN A 21 5.20 -9.74 11.53
N GLU A 22 3.94 -9.93 11.93
CA GLU A 22 3.37 -11.21 12.35
C GLU A 22 2.80 -12.04 11.17
N LEU A 23 3.07 -11.64 9.92
CA LEU A 23 2.68 -12.44 8.77
C LEU A 23 3.50 -13.73 8.72
N ASP A 24 2.84 -14.85 8.39
CA ASP A 24 3.55 -16.08 8.06
C ASP A 24 4.23 -15.93 6.69
N TRP A 25 5.46 -15.44 6.70
CA TRP A 25 6.25 -15.22 5.49
C TRP A 25 6.65 -16.53 4.80
N SER A 26 6.47 -17.70 5.43
CA SER A 26 6.70 -18.99 4.78
C SER A 26 5.69 -19.30 3.68
N GLU A 27 4.51 -18.68 3.73
CA GLU A 27 3.50 -18.76 2.66
C GLU A 27 3.87 -17.96 1.40
N ASN A 28 4.90 -17.10 1.45
CA ASN A 28 5.32 -16.34 0.29
C ASN A 28 5.94 -17.26 -0.78
N THR A 29 5.36 -17.23 -1.98
CA THR A 29 5.83 -18.02 -3.14
C THR A 29 6.84 -17.28 -4.01
N THR A 30 7.03 -15.98 -3.79
CA THR A 30 7.91 -15.16 -4.63
C THR A 30 9.36 -15.28 -4.20
N THR A 31 10.25 -15.55 -5.15
CA THR A 31 11.70 -15.59 -4.89
C THR A 31 12.27 -14.18 -4.68
N PHE A 32 13.05 -14.03 -3.62
CA PHE A 32 13.84 -12.84 -3.30
C PHE A 32 15.34 -13.18 -3.36
N SER A 33 16.13 -12.24 -3.86
CA SER A 33 17.59 -12.40 -3.98
C SER A 33 18.23 -11.01 -4.02
N PRO A 34 18.89 -10.56 -2.94
CA PRO A 34 19.00 -11.26 -1.64
C PRO A 34 17.64 -11.49 -0.99
N ALA A 35 17.56 -12.43 -0.04
CA ALA A 35 16.34 -12.65 0.72
C ALA A 35 15.98 -11.39 1.51
N ILE A 36 14.74 -10.92 1.36
CA ILE A 36 14.16 -9.82 2.13
C ILE A 36 12.79 -10.23 2.64
N SER A 37 12.31 -9.58 3.69
CA SER A 37 11.04 -9.87 4.35
C SER A 37 10.42 -8.59 4.92
N PRO A 38 9.17 -8.62 5.42
CA PRO A 38 8.59 -7.48 6.13
C PRO A 38 9.40 -7.01 7.34
N LEU A 39 10.10 -7.94 8.01
CA LEU A 39 10.96 -7.66 9.16
C LEU A 39 12.36 -7.15 8.76
N ASP A 40 12.83 -7.55 7.58
CA ASP A 40 14.14 -7.18 7.04
C ASP A 40 13.99 -6.83 5.55
N PRO A 41 13.52 -5.61 5.24
CA PRO A 41 13.23 -5.19 3.87
C PRO A 41 14.50 -4.84 3.07
N GLY A 42 15.67 -4.88 3.72
CA GLY A 42 16.97 -4.48 3.18
C GLY A 42 17.64 -3.36 4.00
N ASP A 43 18.96 -3.23 3.83
CA ASP A 43 19.76 -2.29 4.61
C ASP A 43 19.25 -0.85 4.54
N GLY A 44 19.01 -0.25 5.71
CA GLY A 44 18.53 1.13 5.85
C GLY A 44 17.10 1.35 5.37
N LEU A 45 16.32 0.27 5.20
CA LEU A 45 14.92 0.34 4.80
C LEU A 45 14.00 -0.11 5.94
N VAL A 46 12.81 0.49 6.00
CA VAL A 46 11.73 0.06 6.90
C VAL A 46 10.43 -0.05 6.13
N LEU A 47 9.75 -1.20 6.25
CA LEU A 47 8.39 -1.41 5.77
C LEU A 47 7.42 -1.11 6.92
N ARG A 48 6.53 -0.13 6.73
CA ARG A 48 5.61 0.30 7.80
C ARG A 48 4.31 0.90 7.25
N PRO A 49 3.27 1.06 8.11
CA PRO A 49 2.11 1.86 7.76
C PRO A 49 2.48 3.31 7.44
N LEU A 50 1.69 3.95 6.59
CA LEU A 50 1.72 5.40 6.40
C LEU A 50 1.41 6.11 7.73
N CYS A 51 2.11 7.21 8.01
CA CYS A 51 1.74 8.17 9.06
C CYS A 51 1.54 9.58 8.46
N THR A 52 0.99 10.52 9.23
CA THR A 52 0.74 11.86 8.69
C THR A 52 2.03 12.66 8.45
N ALA A 53 3.09 12.40 9.22
CA ALA A 53 4.41 12.99 9.00
C ALA A 53 5.02 12.64 7.63
N ASP A 54 4.58 11.57 6.97
CA ASP A 54 5.06 11.17 5.64
C ASP A 54 4.68 12.15 4.53
N LEU A 55 3.75 13.07 4.80
CA LEU A 55 3.52 14.26 3.97
C LEU A 55 4.83 15.00 3.68
N ASN A 56 5.70 15.08 4.69
CA ASN A 56 6.99 15.78 4.63
C ASN A 56 8.16 14.85 4.25
N ARG A 57 7.93 13.54 4.11
CA ARG A 57 8.93 12.54 3.73
C ARG A 57 8.81 12.11 2.26
N GLY A 58 8.21 12.95 1.41
CA GLY A 58 8.16 12.72 -0.03
C GLY A 58 7.12 11.69 -0.49
N PHE A 59 6.11 11.37 0.32
CA PHE A 59 5.04 10.42 -0.07
C PHE A 59 4.40 10.75 -1.44
N PHE A 60 3.97 12.00 -1.64
CA PHE A 60 3.39 12.45 -2.91
C PHE A 60 4.40 12.49 -4.07
N LYS A 61 5.70 12.67 -3.78
CA LYS A 61 6.76 12.57 -4.82
C LYS A 61 6.82 11.16 -5.39
N VAL A 62 6.62 10.13 -4.56
CA VAL A 62 6.58 8.74 -5.02
C VAL A 62 5.28 8.44 -5.77
N LEU A 63 4.12 8.83 -5.23
CA LEU A 63 2.82 8.67 -5.91
C LEU A 63 2.77 9.37 -7.27
N GLY A 64 3.39 10.55 -7.39
CA GLY A 64 3.48 11.31 -8.64
C GLY A 64 4.21 10.59 -9.78
N GLN A 65 4.96 9.51 -9.49
CA GLN A 65 5.58 8.67 -10.53
C GLN A 65 4.64 7.62 -11.09
N LEU A 66 3.48 7.39 -10.44
CA LEU A 66 2.43 6.48 -10.90
C LEU A 66 1.37 7.23 -11.72
N THR A 67 0.88 8.34 -11.18
CA THR A 67 -0.21 9.13 -11.74
C THR A 67 -0.17 10.56 -11.22
N GLU A 68 -1.00 11.45 -11.78
CA GLU A 68 -1.14 12.82 -11.30
C GLU A 68 -1.72 12.84 -9.87
N THR A 69 -1.06 13.58 -8.96
CA THR A 69 -1.53 13.78 -7.58
C THR A 69 -2.22 15.13 -7.37
N GLY A 70 -2.06 16.06 -8.31
CA GLY A 70 -2.49 17.45 -8.16
C GLY A 70 -1.75 18.20 -7.04
N VAL A 71 -2.31 19.34 -6.65
CA VAL A 71 -1.85 20.13 -5.50
C VAL A 71 -2.68 19.74 -4.28
N VAL A 72 -2.03 19.17 -3.27
CA VAL A 72 -2.68 18.68 -2.04
C VAL A 72 -2.23 19.52 -0.85
N SER A 73 -3.18 20.12 -0.13
CA SER A 73 -2.88 20.83 1.12
C SER A 73 -2.68 19.84 2.29
N PRO A 74 -1.92 20.23 3.34
CA PRO A 74 -1.78 19.41 4.53
C PRO A 74 -3.12 18.99 5.15
N GLU A 75 -4.10 19.91 5.17
CA GLU A 75 -5.43 19.65 5.72
C GLU A 75 -6.21 18.63 4.89
N GLN A 76 -6.10 18.68 3.56
CA GLN A 76 -6.73 17.71 2.66
C GLN A 76 -6.13 16.32 2.87
N PHE A 77 -4.80 16.23 3.01
CA PHE A 77 -4.11 14.97 3.27
C PHE A 77 -4.51 14.39 4.63
N ILE A 78 -4.40 15.17 5.71
CA ILE A 78 -4.74 14.72 7.08
C ILE A 78 -6.22 14.29 7.15
N LYS A 79 -7.14 15.05 6.54
CA LYS A 79 -8.57 14.69 6.52
C LYS A 79 -8.80 13.34 5.84
N THR A 80 -8.13 13.08 4.72
CA THR A 80 -8.21 11.81 3.99
C THR A 80 -7.59 10.66 4.79
N PHE A 81 -6.39 10.87 5.33
CA PHE A 81 -5.70 9.91 6.19
C PHE A 81 -6.56 9.49 7.38
N GLU A 82 -7.13 10.46 8.08
CA GLU A 82 -7.96 10.23 9.25
C GLU A 82 -9.27 9.51 8.92
N HIS A 83 -9.86 9.76 7.74
CA HIS A 83 -10.99 8.98 7.26
C HIS A 83 -10.61 7.51 7.00
N MET A 84 -9.52 7.29 6.26
CA MET A 84 -9.01 5.95 5.96
C MET A 84 -8.70 5.17 7.24
N LYS A 85 -7.95 5.79 8.17
CA LYS A 85 -7.62 5.22 9.48
C LYS A 85 -8.85 4.85 10.29
N ARG A 86 -9.84 5.74 10.40
CA ARG A 86 -11.08 5.47 11.16
C ARG A 86 -11.92 4.34 10.57
N SER A 87 -11.85 4.10 9.26
CA SER A 87 -12.59 2.99 8.65
C SER A 87 -12.07 1.62 9.10
N GLY A 88 -10.76 1.51 9.40
CA GLY A 88 -10.11 0.24 9.68
C GLY A 88 -9.91 -0.67 8.45
N ASP A 89 -10.28 -0.19 7.25
CA ASP A 89 -10.30 -0.98 6.02
C ASP A 89 -9.20 -0.58 5.02
N TYR A 90 -8.38 0.43 5.33
CA TYR A 90 -7.26 0.89 4.51
C TYR A 90 -5.92 0.54 5.15
N TYR A 91 -5.04 -0.08 4.37
CA TYR A 91 -3.71 -0.50 4.76
C TYR A 91 -2.67 0.12 3.82
N VAL A 92 -2.60 1.46 3.82
CA VAL A 92 -1.59 2.19 3.04
C VAL A 92 -0.22 1.92 3.65
N THR A 93 0.63 1.23 2.91
CA THR A 93 1.91 0.70 3.38
C THR A 93 3.04 1.29 2.57
N VAL A 94 4.06 1.79 3.27
CA VAL A 94 5.22 2.46 2.68
C VAL A 94 6.51 1.72 2.99
N VAL A 95 7.50 1.89 2.12
CA VAL A 95 8.91 1.63 2.43
C VAL A 95 9.60 2.98 2.57
N GLU A 96 10.24 3.21 3.71
CA GLU A 96 11.08 4.38 3.98
C GLU A 96 12.55 3.99 3.89
N ASP A 97 13.37 4.84 3.26
CA ASP A 97 14.82 4.84 3.42
C ASP A 97 15.19 5.71 4.62
N THR A 98 15.61 5.08 5.71
CA THR A 98 15.87 5.76 6.99
C THR A 98 17.17 6.56 6.97
N ASN A 99 18.06 6.32 6.01
CA ASN A 99 19.26 7.15 5.85
C ASN A 99 18.91 8.51 5.25
N LEU A 100 17.86 8.55 4.42
CA LEU A 100 17.38 9.76 3.73
C LEU A 100 16.17 10.40 4.42
N GLY A 101 15.44 9.65 5.25
CA GLY A 101 14.15 10.07 5.81
C GLY A 101 13.11 10.30 4.71
N GLN A 102 13.09 9.43 3.70
CA GLN A 102 12.23 9.56 2.52
C GLN A 102 11.47 8.27 2.23
N ILE A 103 10.20 8.41 1.84
CA ILE A 103 9.43 7.32 1.26
C ILE A 103 10.01 6.98 -0.11
N VAL A 104 10.26 5.70 -0.34
CA VAL A 104 10.84 5.18 -1.60
C VAL A 104 9.93 4.19 -2.31
N ALA A 105 8.89 3.67 -1.67
CA ALA A 105 7.85 2.86 -2.29
C ALA A 105 6.55 2.92 -1.49
N THR A 106 5.42 2.67 -2.14
CA THR A 106 4.11 2.55 -1.49
C THR A 106 3.21 1.56 -2.24
N ALA A 107 2.28 0.95 -1.52
CA ALA A 107 1.16 0.19 -2.04
C ALA A 107 0.01 0.22 -1.03
N THR A 108 -1.22 0.08 -1.51
CA THR A 108 -2.42 0.11 -0.68
C THR A 108 -3.16 -1.21 -0.77
N LEU A 109 -3.52 -1.80 0.37
CA LEU A 109 -4.58 -2.80 0.45
C LEU A 109 -5.86 -2.15 0.97
N VAL A 110 -6.96 -2.32 0.25
CA VAL A 110 -8.31 -1.92 0.69
C VAL A 110 -9.16 -3.15 0.94
N ILE A 111 -9.85 -3.18 2.07
CA ILE A 111 -10.79 -4.23 2.44
C ILE A 111 -12.21 -3.79 2.12
N GLU A 112 -12.89 -4.58 1.30
CA GLU A 112 -14.27 -4.34 0.89
C GLU A 112 -15.16 -5.40 1.52
N HIS A 113 -16.14 -4.98 2.32
CA HIS A 113 -17.13 -5.87 2.94
C HIS A 113 -18.26 -6.18 1.95
N LYS A 114 -18.68 -7.44 1.92
CA LYS A 114 -19.75 -7.94 1.03
C LYS A 114 -20.84 -8.61 1.84
N PHE A 115 -22.04 -8.70 1.28
CA PHE A 115 -23.07 -9.64 1.76
C PHE A 115 -22.95 -11.03 1.09
N THR A 116 -22.39 -11.08 -0.12
CA THR A 116 -22.13 -12.34 -0.83
C THR A 116 -21.05 -13.16 -0.13
N HIS A 117 -20.99 -14.46 -0.44
CA HIS A 117 -20.06 -15.41 0.16
C HIS A 117 -20.12 -15.44 1.69
N SER A 118 -21.32 -15.41 2.26
CA SER A 118 -21.54 -15.43 3.72
C SER A 118 -20.93 -14.22 4.43
N CYS A 119 -21.28 -13.03 3.98
CA CYS A 119 -20.77 -11.76 4.51
C CYS A 119 -19.23 -11.64 4.45
N ALA A 120 -18.63 -12.09 3.34
CA ALA A 120 -17.17 -12.13 3.20
C ALA A 120 -16.52 -10.75 3.04
N LYS A 121 -15.19 -10.73 3.12
CA LYS A 121 -14.33 -9.59 2.79
C LYS A 121 -13.59 -9.83 1.47
N ARG A 122 -13.31 -8.78 0.72
CA ARG A 122 -12.51 -8.82 -0.51
C ARG A 122 -11.38 -7.81 -0.46
N GLY A 123 -10.17 -8.22 -0.83
CA GLY A 123 -9.02 -7.31 -0.93
C GLY A 123 -8.95 -6.64 -2.30
N ARG A 124 -8.49 -5.39 -2.32
CA ARG A 124 -8.00 -4.70 -3.53
C ARG A 124 -6.57 -4.21 -3.31
N ILE A 125 -5.66 -4.50 -4.23
CA ILE A 125 -4.35 -3.84 -4.27
C ILE A 125 -4.45 -2.62 -5.19
N GLU A 126 -4.09 -1.46 -4.67
CA GLU A 126 -4.11 -0.17 -5.36
C GLU A 126 -2.77 0.56 -5.18
N ASP A 127 -2.53 1.57 -6.01
CA ASP A 127 -1.44 2.55 -5.87
C ASP A 127 -0.03 1.97 -5.64
N VAL A 128 0.29 0.86 -6.31
CA VAL A 128 1.61 0.23 -6.23
C VAL A 128 2.64 1.02 -7.04
N VAL A 129 3.60 1.63 -6.35
CA VAL A 129 4.68 2.38 -7.00
C VAL A 129 5.98 2.33 -6.20
N VAL A 130 7.09 2.23 -6.94
CA VAL A 130 8.45 2.29 -6.41
C VAL A 130 9.16 3.47 -7.08
N SER A 131 9.79 4.32 -6.27
CA SER A 131 10.60 5.44 -6.75
C SER A 131 11.64 4.95 -7.76
N GLY A 132 11.82 5.69 -8.87
CA GLY A 132 12.75 5.37 -9.94
C GLY A 132 14.17 5.05 -9.45
N GLU A 133 14.65 5.79 -8.45
CA GLU A 133 15.97 5.64 -7.82
C GLU A 133 16.12 4.33 -7.01
N CYS A 134 15.01 3.69 -6.64
CA CYS A 134 14.97 2.46 -5.85
C CYS A 134 14.41 1.26 -6.63
N ARG A 135 14.23 1.37 -7.95
CA ARG A 135 13.86 0.24 -8.80
C ARG A 135 14.97 -0.81 -8.79
N GLY A 136 14.60 -2.08 -8.91
CA GLY A 136 15.55 -3.20 -8.83
C GLY A 136 15.84 -3.70 -7.41
N LYS A 137 15.57 -2.90 -6.36
CA LYS A 137 15.69 -3.31 -4.94
C LYS A 137 14.57 -4.24 -4.43
N GLN A 138 13.83 -4.87 -5.33
CA GLN A 138 12.76 -5.84 -5.01
C GLN A 138 11.57 -5.32 -4.18
N LEU A 139 11.50 -4.01 -3.89
CA LEU A 139 10.46 -3.39 -3.04
C LEU A 139 9.03 -3.57 -3.54
N GLY A 140 8.81 -3.52 -4.86
CA GLY A 140 7.49 -3.81 -5.42
C GLY A 140 7.06 -5.25 -5.14
N LYS A 141 8.00 -6.21 -5.19
CA LYS A 141 7.70 -7.61 -4.83
C LYS A 141 7.39 -7.73 -3.34
N LEU A 142 8.17 -7.05 -2.50
CA LEU A 142 7.98 -7.05 -1.06
C LEU A 142 6.60 -6.53 -0.69
N LEU A 143 6.21 -5.36 -1.19
CA LEU A 143 4.91 -4.74 -0.94
C LEU A 143 3.76 -5.66 -1.39
N THR A 144 3.79 -6.14 -2.63
CA THR A 144 2.71 -6.98 -3.16
C THR A 144 2.60 -8.29 -2.39
N SER A 145 3.70 -9.03 -2.16
CA SER A 145 3.66 -10.27 -1.35
C SER A 145 3.10 -10.02 0.04
N THR A 146 3.55 -8.95 0.72
CA THR A 146 3.11 -8.61 2.08
C THR A 146 1.62 -8.34 2.12
N LEU A 147 1.11 -7.50 1.22
CA LEU A 147 -0.30 -7.12 1.21
C LEU A 147 -1.21 -8.26 0.74
N THR A 148 -0.75 -9.12 -0.18
CA THR A 148 -1.46 -10.35 -0.55
C THR A 148 -1.61 -11.28 0.66
N LEU A 149 -0.53 -11.54 1.42
CA LEU A 149 -0.59 -12.38 2.62
C LEU A 149 -1.44 -11.73 3.73
N LEU A 150 -1.33 -10.42 3.90
CA LEU A 150 -2.15 -9.67 4.84
C LEU A 150 -3.65 -9.84 4.53
N SER A 151 -4.05 -9.76 3.25
CA SER A 151 -5.45 -9.97 2.88
C SER A 151 -5.97 -11.36 3.22
N LYS A 152 -5.13 -12.40 3.07
CA LYS A 152 -5.47 -13.76 3.49
C LYS A 152 -5.64 -13.84 5.01
N ARG A 153 -4.70 -13.28 5.78
CA ARG A 153 -4.77 -13.21 7.25
C ARG A 153 -6.04 -12.49 7.73
N LEU A 154 -6.49 -11.48 6.99
CA LEU A 154 -7.71 -10.72 7.26
C LEU A 154 -9.00 -11.43 6.80
N ASN A 155 -8.91 -12.68 6.34
CA ASN A 155 -10.00 -13.52 5.85
C ASN A 155 -10.70 -12.97 4.60
N CYS A 156 -9.95 -12.37 3.67
CA CYS A 156 -10.48 -12.06 2.36
C CYS A 156 -10.73 -13.34 1.54
N TYR A 157 -11.91 -13.48 0.95
CA TYR A 157 -12.22 -14.65 0.10
C TYR A 157 -11.50 -14.60 -1.25
N LYS A 158 -11.20 -13.39 -1.73
CA LYS A 158 -10.32 -13.13 -2.88
C LYS A 158 -9.67 -11.76 -2.76
N ILE A 159 -8.61 -11.56 -3.54
CA ILE A 159 -7.94 -10.28 -3.73
C ILE A 159 -7.80 -9.99 -5.23
N THR A 160 -7.96 -8.73 -5.64
CA THR A 160 -7.85 -8.33 -7.05
C THR A 160 -7.02 -7.06 -7.20
N LEU A 161 -6.60 -6.79 -8.42
CA LEU A 161 -5.96 -5.55 -8.86
C LEU A 161 -6.15 -5.38 -10.36
N GLU A 162 -6.00 -4.17 -10.85
CA GLU A 162 -5.94 -3.88 -12.28
C GLU A 162 -4.52 -3.44 -12.66
N CYS A 163 -4.02 -3.87 -13.83
CA CYS A 163 -2.72 -3.44 -14.32
C CYS A 163 -2.66 -3.43 -15.85
N LEU A 164 -1.73 -2.65 -16.39
CA LEU A 164 -1.43 -2.67 -17.83
C LEU A 164 -0.87 -4.04 -18.24
N PRO A 165 -1.10 -4.49 -19.49
CA PRO A 165 -0.65 -5.81 -19.97
C PRO A 165 0.84 -6.11 -19.71
N LYS A 166 1.71 -5.10 -19.87
CA LYS A 166 3.16 -5.22 -19.63
C LYS A 166 3.54 -5.59 -18.19
N ASN A 167 2.63 -5.40 -17.22
CA ASN A 167 2.86 -5.69 -15.80
C ASN A 167 2.21 -7.01 -15.35
N VAL A 168 1.48 -7.71 -16.21
CA VAL A 168 0.76 -8.95 -15.84
C VAL A 168 1.72 -10.01 -15.28
N ASP A 169 2.85 -10.23 -15.93
CA ASP A 169 3.82 -11.25 -15.49
C ASP A 169 4.54 -10.88 -14.19
N PHE A 170 4.53 -9.60 -13.79
CA PHE A 170 4.97 -9.21 -12.46
C PHE A 170 3.99 -9.75 -11.41
N TYR A 171 2.68 -9.57 -11.59
CA TYR A 171 1.68 -9.97 -10.61
C TYR A 171 1.42 -11.48 -10.53
N LYS A 172 1.63 -12.22 -11.64
CA LYS A 172 1.55 -13.70 -11.62
C LYS A 172 2.49 -14.35 -10.60
N LYS A 173 3.59 -13.69 -10.23
CA LYS A 173 4.56 -14.18 -9.24
C LYS A 173 3.94 -14.40 -7.85
N PHE A 174 2.87 -13.67 -7.54
CA PHE A 174 2.16 -13.72 -6.26
C PHE A 174 0.85 -14.54 -6.33
N GLY A 175 0.65 -15.31 -7.42
CA GLY A 175 -0.52 -16.15 -7.61
C GLY A 175 -1.74 -15.47 -8.25
N TYR A 176 -1.59 -14.22 -8.74
CA TYR A 176 -2.66 -13.57 -9.50
C TYR A 176 -2.81 -14.20 -10.88
N LEU A 177 -4.05 -14.32 -11.34
CA LEU A 177 -4.41 -14.76 -12.68
C LEU A 177 -5.17 -13.65 -13.41
N VAL A 178 -5.11 -13.63 -14.74
CA VAL A 178 -5.94 -12.75 -15.55
C VAL A 178 -7.38 -13.26 -15.47
N SER A 179 -8.32 -12.40 -15.06
CA SER A 179 -9.75 -12.73 -15.07
C SER A 179 -10.29 -12.69 -16.49
N ASP A 180 -11.28 -13.53 -16.80
CA ASP A 180 -12.07 -13.43 -18.02
C ASP A 180 -13.05 -12.23 -17.98
N GLU A 181 -13.25 -11.63 -16.81
CA GLU A 181 -14.06 -10.44 -16.63
C GLU A 181 -13.37 -9.21 -17.22
N ASN A 182 -14.11 -8.42 -18.01
CA ASN A 182 -13.61 -7.16 -18.53
C ASN A 182 -13.59 -6.08 -17.43
N TYR A 183 -12.48 -5.35 -17.33
CA TYR A 183 -12.46 -4.09 -16.58
C TYR A 183 -13.12 -2.99 -17.42
N MET A 184 -14.10 -2.31 -16.83
CA MET A 184 -14.81 -1.20 -17.45
C MET A 184 -14.66 0.04 -16.58
N PHE A 185 -14.40 1.20 -17.19
CA PHE A 185 -14.27 2.47 -16.46
C PHE A 185 -15.03 3.59 -17.15
N GLN A 186 -15.49 4.55 -16.36
CA GLN A 186 -16.03 5.83 -16.81
C GLN A 186 -15.38 6.93 -15.98
N ARG A 187 -14.68 7.87 -16.64
CA ARG A 187 -13.96 8.96 -15.98
C ARG A 187 -14.84 10.21 -15.95
N PHE A 188 -15.06 10.78 -14.76
CA PHE A 188 -15.89 11.99 -14.58
C PHE A 188 -15.07 13.29 -14.49
N PHE A 189 -13.78 13.20 -14.17
CA PHE A 189 -12.84 14.31 -14.08
C PHE A 189 -11.43 13.86 -14.47
N ASN A 190 -10.61 14.81 -14.91
CA ASN A 190 -9.19 14.57 -15.19
C ASN A 190 -8.40 14.61 -13.89
#